data_AF-A0A9P4T467-F1
#
_entry.id   AF-A0A9P4T467-F1
#
_cell.length_a   1.000
_cell.length_b   1.000
_cell.length_c   1.000
_cell.angle_alpha   90.00
_cell.angle_beta   90.00
_cell.angle_gamma   90.00
#
_symmetry.space_group_name_H-M   'P 1'
#
loop_
_entity.id
_entity.type
_entity.pdbx_description
1 polymer ?
#
loop_
_entity_poly.entity_id
_entity_poly.type
_entity_poly.pdbx_seq_one_letter_code
_entity_poly.pdbx_strand_id
1 'polypeptide(L)'
;MYSDEELALLGYLNVNSPIHPRRTLDHSRYPTLQGEDIQNRDRDQVVYRHTKMLRLKPRLIMVDQLWMWIIDENTVVTAFPKRWKARSEPAFDRSDILERIMIDLTSNTTKIRSAPQLGHLIMQKCSSTFFPTPIEVDQTGFLDFLKFFETAIGNVNMKESGAFNKLWEHSNKMQSLQKEVRCRKTGESRITTGLHYAALHDQELERQMQAEVSALTNITEETNLLKEIKDIVDELNSMLLIYKQQELVIGSMGNETGDDSDNEDHHLGSLRRDSARTRRHNQIRRSHARLLQAVISHKSDLETLLSEATKTHDALSMLLDLKQKQAGVLEAEYARQETIETTAQGKTLLAFAAVTIVFLPLSFIAAVFSMNAREINGYSRPIWQIMAIMSNYTDP
;
A
#
# COMPACT_ATOMS: atom_id res chain seq x y z
N MET A 1 -35.64 -3.81 -8.64
CA MET A 1 -36.00 -4.83 -9.65
C MET A 1 -34.70 -5.53 -9.97
N TYR A 2 -34.61 -6.84 -9.70
CA TYR A 2 -33.41 -7.61 -9.98
C TYR A 2 -33.13 -7.58 -11.48
N SER A 3 -31.87 -7.45 -11.87
CA SER A 3 -31.44 -7.61 -13.26
C SER A 3 -31.65 -9.07 -13.71
N ASP A 4 -31.78 -9.28 -15.02
CA ASP A 4 -31.94 -10.63 -15.59
C ASP A 4 -30.77 -11.55 -15.20
N GLU A 5 -29.57 -11.00 -15.01
CA GLU A 5 -28.40 -11.72 -14.51
C GLU A 5 -28.53 -12.14 -13.03
N GLU A 6 -29.10 -11.28 -12.17
CA GLU A 6 -29.35 -11.62 -10.75
C GLU A 6 -30.42 -12.72 -10.62
N LEU A 7 -31.45 -12.69 -11.47
CA LEU A 7 -32.47 -13.74 -11.54
C LEU A 7 -31.88 -15.06 -12.06
N ALA A 8 -30.97 -15.01 -13.04
CA ALA A 8 -30.26 -16.19 -13.52
C ALA A 8 -29.31 -16.77 -12.45
N LEU A 9 -28.60 -15.93 -11.70
CA LEU A 9 -27.77 -16.37 -10.58
C LEU A 9 -28.60 -17.09 -9.53
N LEU A 10 -29.71 -16.48 -9.09
CA LEU A 10 -30.62 -17.06 -8.10
C LEU A 10 -31.26 -18.38 -8.57
N GLY A 11 -31.59 -18.51 -9.85
CA GLY A 11 -32.21 -19.70 -10.41
C GLY A 11 -31.26 -20.90 -10.56
N TYR A 12 -29.95 -20.66 -10.75
CA TYR A 12 -28.99 -21.72 -11.08
C TYR A 12 -27.90 -21.93 -10.00
N LEU A 13 -27.90 -21.17 -8.91
CA LEU A 13 -26.95 -21.29 -7.78
C LEU A 13 -26.92 -22.70 -7.14
N ASN A 14 -28.03 -23.45 -7.20
CA ASN A 14 -28.20 -24.77 -6.58
C ASN A 14 -28.31 -25.94 -7.59
N VAL A 15 -27.90 -25.74 -8.86
CA VAL A 15 -27.99 -26.77 -9.91
C VAL A 15 -26.65 -27.49 -10.05
N ASN A 16 -26.67 -28.78 -10.43
CA ASN A 16 -25.49 -29.65 -10.58
C ASN A 16 -24.39 -29.11 -11.52
N SER A 17 -24.71 -28.12 -12.37
CA SER A 17 -23.74 -27.40 -13.17
C SER A 17 -23.46 -26.05 -12.50
N PRO A 18 -22.28 -25.84 -11.89
CA PRO A 18 -21.98 -24.59 -11.21
C PRO A 18 -21.98 -23.43 -12.20
N ILE A 19 -22.72 -22.36 -11.89
CA ILE A 19 -22.54 -21.09 -12.58
C ILE A 19 -21.13 -20.58 -12.26
N HIS A 20 -20.43 -20.07 -13.27
CA HIS A 20 -19.24 -19.27 -13.06
C HIS A 20 -19.60 -17.78 -13.04
N PRO A 21 -19.89 -17.19 -11.86
CA PRO A 21 -20.22 -15.77 -11.81
C PRO A 21 -19.02 -14.93 -12.22
N ARG A 22 -19.30 -13.75 -12.79
CA ARG A 22 -18.29 -12.73 -13.07
C ARG A 22 -17.58 -12.38 -11.76
N ARG A 23 -16.26 -12.22 -11.83
CA ARG A 23 -15.43 -11.91 -10.66
C ARG A 23 -14.72 -10.60 -10.88
N THR A 24 -14.57 -9.81 -9.83
CA THR A 24 -13.64 -8.69 -9.83
C THR A 24 -12.20 -9.22 -9.82
N LEU A 25 -11.22 -8.34 -10.08
CA LEU A 25 -9.80 -8.70 -10.03
C LEU A 25 -9.43 -9.38 -8.70
N ASP A 26 -9.80 -8.79 -7.57
CA ASP A 26 -9.55 -9.35 -6.24
C ASP A 26 -10.25 -10.70 -6.02
N HIS A 27 -11.51 -10.81 -6.42
CA HIS A 27 -12.26 -12.06 -6.24
C HIS A 27 -11.72 -13.18 -7.12
N SER A 28 -11.15 -12.85 -8.29
CA SER A 28 -10.47 -13.83 -9.16
C SER A 28 -9.22 -14.42 -8.50
N ARG A 29 -8.50 -13.61 -7.71
CA ARG A 29 -7.26 -14.00 -7.02
C ARG A 29 -7.53 -14.72 -5.71
N TYR A 30 -8.57 -14.30 -4.98
CA TYR A 30 -8.92 -14.79 -3.65
C TYR A 30 -10.40 -15.25 -3.63
N PRO A 31 -10.69 -16.43 -4.20
CA PRO A 31 -12.07 -16.92 -4.36
C PRO A 31 -12.79 -17.26 -3.05
N THR A 32 -12.07 -17.28 -1.92
CA THR A 32 -12.63 -17.53 -0.58
C THR A 32 -13.10 -16.24 0.10
N LEU A 33 -12.79 -15.06 -0.43
CA LEU A 33 -13.26 -13.79 0.13
C LEU A 33 -14.76 -13.60 -0.16
N GLN A 34 -15.50 -13.13 0.84
CA GLN A 34 -16.95 -12.96 0.75
C GLN A 34 -17.39 -11.68 1.49
N GLY A 35 -18.63 -11.25 1.24
CA GLY A 35 -19.29 -10.20 2.02
C GLY A 35 -18.62 -8.84 1.91
N GLU A 36 -18.39 -8.17 3.04
CA GLU A 36 -17.83 -6.83 3.10
C GLU A 36 -16.36 -6.78 2.69
N ASP A 37 -15.59 -7.84 2.93
CA ASP A 37 -14.16 -7.87 2.62
C ASP A 37 -13.91 -7.68 1.12
N ILE A 38 -14.66 -8.40 0.27
CA ILE A 38 -14.51 -8.26 -1.17
C ILE A 38 -14.98 -6.88 -1.66
N GLN A 39 -16.08 -6.36 -1.10
CA GLN A 39 -16.59 -5.03 -1.47
C GLN A 39 -15.61 -3.91 -1.12
N ASN A 40 -14.93 -4.03 0.03
CA ASN A 40 -13.92 -3.07 0.46
C ASN A 40 -12.71 -3.11 -0.49
N ARG A 41 -12.22 -4.30 -0.85
CA ARG A 41 -11.11 -4.46 -1.81
C ARG A 41 -11.48 -3.96 -3.20
N ASP A 42 -12.68 -4.27 -3.68
CA ASP A 42 -13.16 -3.79 -4.98
C ASP A 42 -13.16 -2.25 -5.05
N ARG A 43 -13.60 -1.58 -3.96
CA ARG A 43 -13.59 -0.12 -3.86
C ARG A 43 -12.20 0.48 -3.67
N ASP A 44 -11.20 -0.33 -3.37
CA ASP A 44 -9.81 0.08 -3.21
C ASP A 44 -8.97 -0.15 -4.47
N GLN A 45 -9.53 -0.82 -5.50
CA GLN A 45 -8.85 -1.01 -6.78
C GLN A 45 -8.30 0.31 -7.34
N VAL A 46 -7.09 0.28 -7.91
CA VAL A 46 -6.42 1.46 -8.49
C VAL A 46 -7.33 2.16 -9.51
N VAL A 47 -7.96 1.40 -10.40
CA VAL A 47 -8.87 1.96 -11.42
C VAL A 47 -10.09 2.62 -10.80
N TYR A 48 -10.66 2.04 -9.74
CA TYR A 48 -11.80 2.62 -9.04
C TYR A 48 -11.43 3.94 -8.37
N ARG A 49 -10.31 3.96 -7.65
CA ARG A 49 -9.79 5.16 -6.98
C ARG A 49 -9.47 6.26 -7.99
N HIS A 50 -8.78 5.93 -9.08
CA HIS A 50 -8.35 6.90 -10.09
C HIS A 50 -9.52 7.51 -10.86
N THR A 51 -10.50 6.70 -11.27
CA THR A 51 -11.71 7.21 -11.94
C THR A 51 -12.52 8.13 -11.03
N LYS A 52 -12.62 7.82 -9.73
CA LYS A 52 -13.25 8.70 -8.74
C LYS A 52 -12.48 10.02 -8.57
N MET A 53 -11.14 9.98 -8.54
CA MET A 53 -10.29 11.19 -8.47
C MET A 53 -10.52 12.12 -9.68
N LEU A 54 -10.66 11.55 -10.88
CA LEU A 54 -10.98 12.29 -12.10
C LEU A 54 -12.44 12.78 -12.17
N ARG A 55 -13.24 12.56 -11.11
CA ARG A 55 -14.70 12.85 -11.05
C ARG A 55 -15.48 12.16 -12.17
N LEU A 56 -14.97 11.03 -12.64
CA LEU A 56 -15.66 10.16 -13.58
C LEU A 56 -16.52 9.16 -12.82
N LYS A 57 -17.42 8.48 -13.53
CA LYS A 57 -18.14 7.35 -12.96
C LYS A 57 -17.13 6.27 -12.55
N PRO A 58 -17.19 5.74 -11.31
CA PRO A 58 -16.25 4.72 -10.86
C PRO A 58 -16.29 3.48 -11.76
N ARG A 59 -15.11 2.97 -12.10
CA ARG A 59 -14.93 1.75 -12.90
C ARG A 59 -14.24 0.68 -12.06
N LEU A 60 -14.64 -0.58 -12.26
CA LEU A 60 -14.05 -1.75 -11.62
C LEU A 60 -13.45 -2.66 -12.68
N ILE A 61 -12.32 -3.28 -12.36
CA ILE A 61 -11.72 -4.29 -13.24
C ILE A 61 -12.40 -5.62 -12.97
N MET A 62 -12.99 -6.17 -14.03
CA MET A 62 -13.64 -7.47 -14.02
C MET A 62 -12.76 -8.49 -14.74
N VAL A 63 -12.77 -9.71 -14.23
CA VAL A 63 -12.11 -10.88 -14.82
C VAL A 63 -13.22 -11.79 -15.33
N ASP A 64 -13.60 -11.54 -16.57
CA ASP A 64 -14.66 -12.25 -17.26
C ASP A 64 -14.13 -13.50 -17.99
N GLN A 65 -15.02 -14.47 -18.21
CA GLN A 65 -14.71 -15.68 -18.96
C GLN A 65 -15.03 -15.51 -20.45
N LEU A 66 -14.19 -16.09 -21.31
CA LEU A 66 -14.43 -16.23 -22.74
C LEU A 66 -14.73 -17.69 -23.05
N TRP A 67 -15.93 -17.95 -23.57
CA TRP A 67 -16.30 -19.22 -24.17
C TRP A 67 -16.21 -19.09 -25.69
N MET A 68 -15.51 -20.03 -26.34
CA MET A 68 -15.33 -19.99 -27.78
C MET A 68 -15.15 -21.39 -28.36
N TRP A 69 -15.86 -21.65 -29.46
CA TRP A 69 -15.78 -22.86 -30.25
C TRP A 69 -15.58 -22.48 -31.71
N ILE A 70 -14.51 -23.00 -32.30
CA ILE A 70 -14.27 -22.95 -33.74
C ILE A 70 -14.79 -24.28 -34.29
N ILE A 71 -15.99 -24.25 -34.87
CA ILE A 71 -16.70 -25.48 -35.29
C ILE A 71 -16.15 -25.97 -36.62
N ASP A 72 -15.90 -25.05 -37.53
CA ASP A 72 -15.40 -25.31 -38.88
C ASP A 72 -14.52 -24.15 -39.36
N GLU A 73 -14.15 -24.17 -40.64
CA GLU A 73 -13.29 -23.18 -41.28
C GLU A 73 -13.87 -21.76 -41.37
N ASN A 74 -15.17 -21.59 -41.18
CA ASN A 74 -15.93 -20.35 -41.39
C ASN A 74 -16.85 -19.97 -40.22
N THR A 75 -17.04 -20.86 -39.23
CA THR A 75 -17.98 -20.66 -38.12
C THR A 75 -17.26 -20.60 -36.77
N VAL A 76 -17.42 -19.48 -36.07
CA VAL A 76 -17.04 -19.32 -34.66
C VAL A 76 -18.30 -19.06 -33.84
N VAL A 77 -18.49 -19.83 -32.77
CA VAL A 77 -19.48 -19.55 -31.73
C VAL A 77 -18.74 -19.05 -30.51
N THR A 78 -19.09 -17.87 -30.00
CA THR A 78 -18.47 -17.32 -28.79
C THR A 78 -19.52 -16.73 -27.86
N ALA A 79 -19.27 -16.83 -26.56
CA ALA A 79 -20.05 -16.19 -25.52
C ALA A 79 -19.10 -15.58 -24.49
N PHE A 80 -19.26 -14.29 -24.26
CA PHE A 80 -18.59 -13.55 -23.20
C PHE A 80 -19.55 -12.45 -22.74
N PRO A 81 -19.44 -12.04 -21.47
CA PRO A 81 -20.48 -11.22 -20.89
C PRO A 81 -20.34 -9.75 -21.34
N LYS A 82 -21.48 -9.07 -21.53
CA LYS A 82 -21.51 -7.68 -22.00
C LYS A 82 -21.07 -6.72 -20.90
N ARG A 83 -20.49 -5.57 -21.25
CA ARG A 83 -20.22 -4.51 -20.26
C ARG A 83 -21.52 -4.00 -19.64
N TRP A 84 -21.52 -3.81 -18.32
CA TRP A 84 -22.61 -3.10 -17.64
C TRP A 84 -22.58 -1.62 -17.99
N LYS A 85 -23.52 -1.18 -18.84
CA LYS A 85 -23.72 0.23 -19.22
C LYS A 85 -24.95 0.79 -18.52
N ALA A 86 -24.83 1.96 -17.88
CA ALA A 86 -26.02 2.72 -17.51
C ALA A 86 -26.65 3.37 -18.75
N ARG A 87 -27.96 3.62 -18.73
CA ARG A 87 -28.69 4.28 -19.83
C ARG A 87 -28.15 5.68 -20.19
N SER A 88 -27.45 6.34 -19.28
CA SER A 88 -26.86 7.67 -19.47
C SER A 88 -25.46 7.64 -20.10
N GLU A 89 -24.85 6.46 -20.25
CA GLU A 89 -23.51 6.33 -20.84
C GLU A 89 -23.60 6.37 -22.37
N PRO A 90 -22.55 6.89 -23.05
CA PRO A 90 -22.52 6.94 -24.51
C PRO A 90 -22.69 5.55 -25.11
N ALA A 91 -23.30 5.51 -26.30
CA ALA A 91 -23.59 4.27 -27.01
C ALA A 91 -22.31 3.46 -27.26
N PHE A 92 -21.20 4.13 -27.59
CA PHE A 92 -19.89 3.51 -27.80
C PHE A 92 -19.00 3.65 -26.56
N ASP A 93 -18.49 2.52 -26.05
CA ASP A 93 -17.53 2.46 -24.95
C ASP A 93 -16.40 1.48 -25.29
N ARG A 94 -15.17 1.98 -25.25
CA ARG A 94 -13.96 1.21 -25.59
C ARG A 94 -13.62 0.11 -24.60
N SER A 95 -14.24 0.06 -23.43
CA SER A 95 -14.15 -1.08 -22.51
C SER A 95 -15.13 -2.21 -22.85
N ASP A 96 -16.04 -2.00 -23.82
CA ASP A 96 -16.94 -3.04 -24.32
C ASP A 96 -16.25 -3.85 -25.43
N ILE A 97 -15.90 -5.09 -25.11
CA ILE A 97 -15.16 -5.99 -26.00
C ILE A 97 -15.93 -6.25 -27.31
N LEU A 98 -17.26 -6.34 -27.26
CA LEU A 98 -18.06 -6.61 -28.46
C LEU A 98 -17.96 -5.44 -29.44
N GLU A 99 -18.05 -4.20 -28.94
CA GLU A 99 -17.96 -3.01 -29.77
C GLU A 99 -16.57 -2.86 -30.41
N ARG A 100 -15.50 -3.20 -29.67
CA ARG A 100 -14.13 -3.22 -30.20
C ARG A 100 -13.95 -4.26 -31.32
N ILE A 101 -14.52 -5.45 -31.15
CA ILE A 101 -14.50 -6.49 -32.19
C ILE A 101 -15.24 -5.97 -33.43
N MET A 102 -16.42 -5.39 -33.26
CA MET A 102 -17.23 -4.88 -34.37
C MET A 102 -16.54 -3.74 -35.13
N ILE A 103 -15.78 -2.87 -34.46
CA ILE A 103 -14.99 -1.83 -35.12
C ILE A 103 -13.89 -2.42 -36.01
N ASP A 104 -13.15 -3.41 -35.53
CA ASP A 104 -12.09 -4.03 -36.34
C ASP A 104 -12.68 -4.78 -37.55
N LEU A 105 -13.85 -5.40 -37.39
CA LEU A 105 -14.57 -6.07 -38.47
C LEU A 105 -15.13 -5.10 -39.52
N THR A 106 -15.67 -3.96 -39.10
CA THR A 106 -16.29 -2.97 -40.00
C THR A 106 -15.30 -2.01 -40.64
N SER A 107 -14.16 -1.75 -39.97
CA SER A 107 -13.12 -0.84 -40.48
C SER A 107 -12.28 -1.42 -41.63
N ASN A 108 -12.46 -2.71 -41.98
CA ASN A 108 -11.68 -3.42 -43.01
C ASN A 108 -10.15 -3.40 -42.80
N THR A 109 -9.69 -3.01 -41.61
CA THR A 109 -8.26 -2.98 -41.24
C THR A 109 -7.72 -4.39 -41.07
N THR A 110 -8.53 -5.28 -40.48
CA THR A 110 -8.21 -6.69 -40.33
C THR A 110 -8.95 -7.53 -41.37
N LYS A 111 -8.23 -8.03 -42.37
CA LYS A 111 -8.81 -8.93 -43.38
C LYS A 111 -8.89 -10.36 -42.83
N ILE A 112 -10.00 -10.66 -42.17
CA ILE A 112 -10.30 -12.01 -41.68
C ILE A 112 -10.82 -12.87 -42.82
N ARG A 113 -10.22 -14.05 -43.01
CA ARG A 113 -10.54 -14.97 -44.12
C ARG A 113 -10.94 -16.37 -43.66
N SER A 114 -10.92 -16.62 -42.35
CA SER A 114 -11.16 -17.93 -41.75
C SER A 114 -11.60 -17.78 -40.30
N ALA A 115 -12.34 -18.76 -39.80
CA ALA A 115 -12.80 -18.81 -38.41
C ALA A 115 -11.64 -18.78 -37.38
N PRO A 116 -10.50 -19.47 -37.56
CA PRO A 116 -9.36 -19.35 -36.64
C PRO A 116 -8.80 -17.92 -36.55
N GLN A 117 -8.78 -17.19 -37.67
CA GLN A 117 -8.36 -15.78 -37.65
C GLN A 117 -9.34 -14.88 -36.91
N LEU A 118 -10.64 -15.17 -36.98
CA LEU A 118 -11.64 -14.48 -36.17
C LEU A 118 -11.46 -14.79 -34.68
N GLY A 119 -11.20 -16.06 -34.34
CA GLY A 119 -10.88 -16.48 -32.98
C GLY A 119 -9.66 -15.75 -32.42
N HIS A 120 -8.58 -15.64 -33.20
CA HIS A 120 -7.40 -14.87 -32.80
C HIS A 120 -7.71 -13.38 -32.59
N LEU A 121 -8.56 -12.77 -33.41
CA LEU A 121 -8.99 -11.39 -33.20
C LEU A 121 -9.79 -11.24 -31.90
N ILE A 122 -10.75 -12.13 -31.63
CA ILE A 122 -11.56 -12.10 -30.40
C ILE A 122 -10.64 -12.21 -29.18
N MET A 123 -9.75 -13.19 -29.16
CA MET A 123 -8.76 -13.38 -28.09
C MET A 123 -7.87 -12.14 -27.93
N GLN A 124 -7.38 -11.57 -29.04
CA GLN A 124 -6.56 -10.36 -29.02
C GLN A 124 -7.31 -9.19 -28.38
N LYS A 125 -8.60 -8.99 -28.69
CA LYS A 125 -9.41 -7.91 -28.10
C LYS A 125 -9.65 -8.13 -26.61
N CYS A 126 -9.89 -9.36 -26.18
CA CYS A 126 -10.00 -9.70 -24.76
C CYS A 126 -8.69 -9.43 -23.99
N SER A 127 -7.53 -9.80 -24.55
CA SER A 127 -6.21 -9.66 -23.90
C SER A 127 -5.56 -8.28 -24.08
N SER A 128 -6.26 -7.32 -24.67
CA SER A 128 -5.74 -5.96 -24.95
C SER A 128 -6.62 -4.85 -24.37
N THR A 129 -7.43 -5.15 -23.36
CA THR A 129 -8.28 -4.14 -22.66
C THR A 129 -7.47 -2.98 -22.07
N PHE A 130 -6.25 -3.26 -21.61
CA PHE A 130 -5.30 -2.24 -21.12
C PHE A 130 -4.38 -1.69 -22.21
N PHE A 131 -4.45 -2.26 -23.42
CA PHE A 131 -3.51 -1.98 -24.53
C PHE A 131 -4.28 -1.72 -25.83
N PRO A 132 -5.05 -0.63 -25.90
CA PRO A 132 -5.90 -0.36 -27.06
C PRO A 132 -5.07 0.00 -28.28
N THR A 133 -5.59 -0.34 -29.46
CA THR A 133 -4.93 -0.04 -30.74
C THR A 133 -5.12 1.43 -31.11
N PRO A 134 -4.26 2.04 -31.95
CA PRO A 134 -4.40 3.45 -32.34
C PRO A 134 -5.78 3.83 -32.91
N ILE A 135 -6.43 2.91 -33.64
CA ILE A 135 -7.80 3.08 -34.17
C ILE A 135 -8.81 3.26 -33.03
N GLU A 136 -8.53 2.67 -31.86
CA GLU A 136 -9.32 2.77 -30.65
C GLU A 136 -8.97 4.02 -29.81
N VAL A 137 -8.05 4.92 -30.22
CA VAL A 137 -7.59 6.05 -29.37
C VAL A 137 -8.27 7.39 -29.72
N ASP A 138 -8.82 7.56 -30.92
CA ASP A 138 -9.03 8.88 -31.56
C ASP A 138 -10.33 9.68 -31.23
N GLN A 139 -10.91 9.54 -30.03
CA GLN A 139 -12.18 10.21 -29.68
C GLN A 139 -12.15 10.66 -28.21
N THR A 140 -11.61 11.86 -27.97
CA THR A 140 -11.93 12.82 -26.89
C THR A 140 -12.24 12.35 -25.45
N GLY A 141 -11.76 11.19 -25.00
CA GLY A 141 -12.05 10.71 -23.63
C GLY A 141 -11.36 9.40 -23.23
N PHE A 142 -10.08 9.26 -23.58
CA PHE A 142 -9.34 8.03 -23.33
C PHE A 142 -8.98 7.85 -21.85
N LEU A 143 -9.36 6.72 -21.26
CA LEU A 143 -8.85 6.25 -19.97
C LEU A 143 -7.79 5.20 -20.23
N ASP A 144 -6.54 5.63 -20.16
CA ASP A 144 -5.40 4.73 -20.17
C ASP A 144 -5.27 4.07 -18.79
N PHE A 145 -5.82 2.86 -18.67
CA PHE A 145 -5.80 2.16 -17.40
C PHE A 145 -4.37 1.84 -16.95
N LEU A 146 -3.44 1.58 -17.86
CA LEU A 146 -2.04 1.33 -17.50
C LEU A 146 -1.42 2.61 -16.93
N LYS A 147 -1.76 3.78 -17.52
CA LYS A 147 -1.34 5.08 -16.98
C LYS A 147 -1.85 5.35 -15.57
N PHE A 148 -2.99 4.78 -15.18
CA PHE A 148 -3.49 4.93 -13.80
C PHE A 148 -2.55 4.26 -12.80
N PHE A 149 -2.04 3.07 -13.11
CA PHE A 149 -1.05 2.39 -12.29
C PHE A 149 0.28 3.14 -12.27
N GLU A 150 0.79 3.57 -13.43
CA GLU A 150 2.00 4.40 -13.50
C GLU A 150 1.89 5.68 -12.65
N THR A 151 0.74 6.35 -12.72
CA THR A 151 0.49 7.58 -11.95
C THR A 151 0.37 7.28 -10.46
N ALA A 152 -0.28 6.19 -10.08
CA ALA A 152 -0.40 5.78 -8.68
C ALA A 152 0.98 5.45 -8.09
N ILE A 153 1.80 4.66 -8.78
CA ILE A 153 3.18 4.34 -8.37
C ILE A 153 4.02 5.61 -8.29
N GLY A 154 3.95 6.46 -9.32
CA GLY A 154 4.68 7.73 -9.35
C GLY A 154 4.31 8.66 -8.19
N ASN A 155 3.04 8.71 -7.81
CA ASN A 155 2.57 9.49 -6.66
C ASN A 155 3.12 8.95 -5.33
N VAL A 156 3.09 7.61 -5.14
CA VAL A 156 3.66 7.01 -3.93
C VAL A 156 5.17 7.24 -3.87
N ASN A 157 5.86 7.06 -5.00
CA ASN A 157 7.30 7.30 -5.10
C ASN A 157 7.68 8.76 -4.78
N MET A 158 6.93 9.73 -5.29
CA MET A 158 7.15 11.14 -4.97
C MET A 158 6.96 11.43 -3.47
N LYS A 159 5.93 10.85 -2.85
CA LYS A 159 5.66 11.01 -1.42
C LYS A 159 6.70 10.30 -0.55
N GLU A 160 7.15 9.12 -0.97
CA GLU A 160 8.27 8.39 -0.35
C GLU A 160 9.51 9.28 -0.30
N SER A 161 9.90 9.87 -1.43
CA SER A 161 11.09 10.71 -1.49
C SER A 161 10.93 11.98 -0.65
N GLY A 162 9.70 12.52 -0.58
CA GLY A 162 9.36 13.61 0.34
C GLY A 162 9.49 13.20 1.81
N ALA A 163 9.02 12.02 2.19
CA ALA A 163 9.13 11.49 3.55
C ALA A 163 10.59 11.20 3.93
N PHE A 164 11.40 10.69 3.01
CA PHE A 164 12.83 10.51 3.20
C PHE A 164 13.55 11.84 3.45
N ASN A 165 13.23 12.88 2.67
CA ASN A 165 13.81 14.22 2.89
C ASN A 165 13.41 14.79 4.25
N LYS A 166 12.15 14.65 4.67
CA LYS A 166 11.71 15.06 6.02
C LYS A 166 12.49 14.33 7.11
N LEU A 167 12.67 13.01 6.98
CA LEU A 167 13.48 12.23 7.93
C LEU A 167 14.89 12.79 8.03
N TRP A 168 15.52 13.07 6.89
CA TRP A 168 16.87 13.65 6.83
C TRP A 168 16.95 15.02 7.50
N GLU A 169 16.00 15.91 7.22
CA GLU A 169 15.93 17.25 7.81
C GLU A 169 15.75 17.20 9.32
N HIS A 170 14.76 16.45 9.81
CA HIS A 170 14.48 16.30 11.24
C HIS A 170 15.65 15.63 11.99
N SER A 171 16.31 14.64 11.37
CA SER A 171 17.49 13.98 11.95
C SER A 171 18.66 14.96 12.13
N ASN A 172 18.96 15.77 11.09
CA ASN A 172 20.03 16.77 11.16
C ASN A 172 19.72 17.86 12.18
N LYS A 173 18.46 18.32 12.22
CA LYS A 173 18.03 19.32 13.18
C LYS A 173 18.12 18.80 14.61
N MET A 174 17.66 17.57 14.87
CA MET A 174 17.83 16.89 16.16
C MET A 174 19.30 16.84 16.58
N GLN A 175 20.19 16.43 15.67
CA GLN A 175 21.63 16.37 15.96
C GLN A 175 22.21 17.75 16.34
N SER A 176 21.75 18.82 15.68
CA SER A 176 22.18 20.19 16.01
C SER A 176 21.70 20.63 17.39
N LEU A 177 20.44 20.36 17.74
CA LEU A 177 19.87 20.66 19.06
C LEU A 177 20.59 19.88 20.17
N GLN A 178 20.88 18.60 19.93
CA GLN A 178 21.64 17.77 20.88
C GLN A 178 23.06 18.30 21.11
N LYS A 179 23.73 18.77 20.05
CA LYS A 179 25.05 19.42 20.18
C LYS A 179 24.96 20.69 21.02
N GLU A 180 23.93 21.50 20.81
CA GLU A 180 23.70 22.72 21.59
C GLU A 180 23.48 22.43 23.07
N VAL A 181 22.62 21.45 23.40
CA VAL A 181 22.42 20.97 24.78
C VAL A 181 23.74 20.51 25.41
N ARG A 182 24.56 19.77 24.64
CA ARG A 182 25.86 19.27 25.12
C ARG A 182 26.83 20.41 25.43
N CYS A 183 26.97 21.40 24.54
CA CYS A 183 27.84 22.56 24.74
C CYS A 183 27.43 23.40 25.96
N ARG A 184 26.11 23.50 26.24
CA ARG A 184 25.62 24.18 27.45
C ARG A 184 25.97 23.41 28.72
N LYS A 185 25.83 22.08 28.73
CA LYS A 185 26.16 21.22 29.88
C LYS A 185 27.67 21.23 30.22
N THR A 186 28.56 21.38 29.22
CA THR A 186 30.02 21.45 29.44
C THR A 186 30.52 22.82 29.90
N GLY A 187 29.66 23.85 29.94
CA GLY A 187 29.98 25.14 30.56
C GLY A 187 30.83 26.11 29.71
N GLU A 188 31.12 25.79 28.45
CA GLU A 188 31.97 26.62 27.57
C GLU A 188 31.33 27.97 27.18
N SER A 189 30.00 28.12 27.34
CA SER A 189 29.25 29.31 26.87
C SER A 189 28.58 30.11 28.00
N ARG A 190 29.14 30.10 29.22
CA ARG A 190 28.53 30.75 30.40
C ARG A 190 28.87 32.23 30.60
N ILE A 191 29.44 32.91 29.61
CA ILE A 191 30.08 34.22 29.87
C ILE A 191 29.12 35.43 29.84
N THR A 192 27.89 35.40 29.27
CA THR A 192 27.20 36.70 29.00
C THR A 192 25.68 36.85 29.15
N THR A 193 24.85 35.86 29.48
CA THR A 193 23.38 36.06 29.51
C THR A 193 22.73 35.80 30.87
N GLY A 194 21.86 36.73 31.29
CA GLY A 194 21.19 36.71 32.59
C GLY A 194 20.25 35.52 32.81
N LEU A 195 20.11 35.09 34.07
CA LEU A 195 19.42 33.88 34.54
C LEU A 195 18.00 33.67 33.98
N HIS A 196 17.22 34.74 33.78
CA HIS A 196 15.84 34.64 33.28
C HIS A 196 15.75 34.39 31.77
N TYR A 197 16.65 34.99 30.98
CA TYR A 197 16.73 34.77 29.52
C TYR A 197 17.23 33.37 29.18
N ALA A 198 18.11 32.79 30.01
CA ALA A 198 18.58 31.42 29.85
C ALA A 198 17.43 30.40 30.05
N ALA A 199 16.60 30.57 31.08
CA ALA A 199 15.51 29.65 31.39
C ALA A 199 14.40 29.62 30.30
N LEU A 200 14.00 30.78 29.77
CA LEU A 200 13.03 30.84 28.66
C LEU A 200 13.59 30.17 27.39
N HIS A 201 14.90 30.29 27.18
CA HIS A 201 15.55 29.70 26.02
C HIS A 201 15.75 28.18 26.16
N ASP A 202 15.98 27.68 27.37
CA ASP A 202 16.03 26.25 27.67
C ASP A 202 14.65 25.59 27.48
N GLN A 203 13.57 26.25 27.90
CA GLN A 203 12.21 25.75 27.67
C GLN A 203 11.86 25.68 26.18
N GLU A 204 12.29 26.67 25.39
CA GLU A 204 12.11 26.65 23.93
C GLU A 204 12.97 25.55 23.27
N LEU A 205 14.18 25.32 23.76
CA LEU A 205 15.07 24.27 23.25
C LEU A 205 14.47 22.87 23.49
N GLU A 206 13.98 22.61 24.71
CA GLU A 206 13.26 21.37 25.04
C GLU A 206 12.01 21.19 24.18
N ARG A 207 11.24 22.26 23.96
CA ARG A 207 10.05 22.22 23.10
C ARG A 207 10.41 21.86 21.65
N GLN A 208 11.49 22.42 21.12
CA GLN A 208 11.98 22.10 19.78
C GLN A 208 12.43 20.64 19.70
N MET A 209 13.22 20.17 20.66
CA MET A 209 13.62 18.76 20.70
C MET A 209 12.42 17.82 20.75
N GLN A 210 11.43 18.10 21.59
CA GLN A 210 10.23 17.25 21.68
C GLN A 210 9.46 17.22 20.36
N ALA A 211 9.39 18.35 19.65
CA ALA A 211 8.79 18.40 18.32
C ALA A 211 9.55 17.51 17.32
N GLU A 212 10.88 17.60 17.29
CA GLU A 212 11.72 16.77 16.41
C GLU A 212 11.61 15.26 16.77
N VAL A 213 11.58 14.88 18.05
CA VAL A 213 11.32 13.48 18.47
C VAL A 213 9.98 12.99 17.96
N SER A 214 8.93 13.80 18.12
CA SER A 214 7.58 13.42 17.68
C SER A 214 7.50 13.24 16.15
N ALA A 215 8.24 14.06 15.39
CA ALA A 215 8.30 13.95 13.93
C ALA A 215 9.10 12.71 13.47
N LEU A 216 10.19 12.38 14.17
CA LEU A 216 11.05 11.23 13.85
C LEU A 216 10.42 9.89 14.23
N THR A 217 9.57 9.86 15.26
CA THR A 217 8.88 8.64 15.74
C THR A 217 7.54 8.39 15.05
N ASN A 218 6.93 9.41 14.44
CA ASN A 218 5.69 9.23 13.68
C ASN A 218 5.97 8.51 12.35
N ILE A 219 5.43 7.30 12.23
CA ILE A 219 5.53 6.43 11.05
C ILE A 219 4.23 6.36 10.22
N THR A 220 3.23 7.16 10.56
CA THR A 220 1.88 7.04 10.00
C THR A 220 1.85 7.35 8.50
N GLU A 221 2.60 8.36 8.06
CA GLU A 221 2.70 8.74 6.65
C GLU A 221 3.27 7.58 5.83
N GLU A 222 4.44 7.07 6.24
CA GLU A 222 5.14 5.99 5.56
C GLU A 222 4.36 4.66 5.58
N THR A 223 3.68 4.36 6.68
CA THR A 223 2.85 3.16 6.80
C THR A 223 1.66 3.21 5.82
N ASN A 224 1.03 4.38 5.66
CA ASN A 224 -0.05 4.56 4.69
C ASN A 224 0.46 4.44 3.26
N LEU A 225 1.64 4.98 2.95
CA LEU A 225 2.28 4.82 1.64
C LEU A 225 2.64 3.36 1.36
N LEU A 226 3.15 2.63 2.37
CA LEU A 226 3.49 1.23 2.25
C LEU A 226 2.25 0.37 1.99
N LYS A 227 1.13 0.68 2.66
CA LYS A 227 -0.16 0.05 2.36
C LYS A 227 -0.56 0.31 0.92
N GLU A 228 -0.53 1.57 0.47
CA GLU A 228 -0.93 1.97 -0.89
C GLU A 228 -0.12 1.25 -1.98
N ILE A 229 1.21 1.18 -1.85
CA ILE A 229 2.05 0.49 -2.83
C ILE A 229 1.88 -1.02 -2.80
N LYS A 230 1.66 -1.61 -1.61
CA LYS A 230 1.40 -3.04 -1.47
C LYS A 230 0.11 -3.45 -2.18
N ASP A 231 -0.95 -2.65 -2.03
CA ASP A 231 -2.22 -2.89 -2.71
C ASP A 231 -2.04 -2.83 -4.24
N ILE A 232 -1.27 -1.85 -4.75
CA ILE A 232 -0.90 -1.76 -6.18
C ILE A 232 -0.13 -3.01 -6.65
N VAL A 233 0.87 -3.45 -5.87
CA VAL A 233 1.67 -4.65 -6.16
C VAL A 233 0.79 -5.90 -6.22
N ASP A 234 -0.17 -6.05 -5.30
CA ASP A 234 -1.09 -7.18 -5.26
C ASP A 234 -2.04 -7.19 -6.49
N GLU A 235 -2.54 -6.02 -6.90
CA GLU A 235 -3.35 -5.87 -8.11
C GLU A 235 -2.55 -6.22 -9.39
N LEU A 236 -1.32 -5.72 -9.52
CA LEU A 236 -0.45 -6.02 -10.66
C LEU A 236 -0.08 -7.51 -10.73
N ASN A 237 0.23 -8.14 -9.60
CA ASN A 237 0.46 -9.58 -9.53
C ASN A 237 -0.77 -10.39 -9.94
N SER A 238 -1.97 -9.93 -9.56
CA SER A 238 -3.23 -10.57 -9.96
C SER A 238 -3.44 -10.48 -11.48
N MET A 239 -3.13 -9.34 -12.10
CA MET A 239 -3.16 -9.20 -13.56
C MET A 239 -2.12 -10.09 -14.24
N LEU A 240 -0.88 -10.15 -13.73
CA LEU A 240 0.17 -11.01 -14.29
C LEU A 240 -0.20 -12.49 -14.25
N LEU A 241 -0.88 -12.94 -13.19
CA LEU A 241 -1.38 -14.30 -13.11
C LEU A 241 -2.38 -14.61 -14.24
N ILE A 242 -3.26 -13.66 -14.55
CA ILE A 242 -4.23 -13.79 -15.65
C ILE A 242 -3.51 -13.81 -17.00
N TYR A 243 -2.57 -12.90 -17.23
CA TYR A 243 -1.77 -12.90 -18.47
C TYR A 243 -0.96 -14.18 -18.64
N LYS A 244 -0.42 -14.74 -17.56
CA LYS A 244 0.26 -16.05 -17.59
C LYS A 244 -0.70 -17.17 -18.00
N GLN A 245 -1.94 -17.17 -17.51
CA GLN A 245 -2.95 -18.14 -17.95
C GLN A 245 -3.31 -17.95 -19.43
N GLN A 246 -3.50 -16.71 -19.88
CA GLN A 246 -3.78 -16.39 -21.28
C GLN A 246 -2.65 -16.84 -22.21
N GLU A 247 -1.39 -16.58 -21.82
CA GLU A 247 -0.19 -17.02 -22.54
C GLU A 247 -0.15 -18.55 -22.68
N LEU A 248 -0.43 -19.29 -21.61
CA LEU A 248 -0.45 -20.76 -21.64
C LEU A 248 -1.55 -21.30 -22.56
N VAL A 249 -2.77 -20.77 -22.47
CA VAL A 249 -3.90 -21.20 -23.31
C VAL A 249 -3.58 -20.92 -24.78
N ILE A 250 -3.17 -19.69 -25.11
CA ILE A 250 -2.86 -19.30 -26.49
C ILE A 250 -1.65 -20.08 -27.02
N GLY A 251 -0.63 -20.30 -26.18
CA GLY A 251 0.54 -21.10 -26.53
C GLY A 251 0.18 -22.54 -26.88
N SER A 252 -0.67 -23.19 -26.08
CA SER A 252 -1.11 -24.57 -26.30
C SER A 252 -1.83 -24.76 -27.64
N MET A 253 -2.65 -23.79 -28.05
CA MET A 253 -3.36 -23.81 -29.33
C MET A 253 -2.41 -23.87 -30.55
N GLY A 254 -1.24 -23.25 -30.45
CA GLY A 254 -0.28 -23.21 -31.56
C GLY A 254 0.45 -24.53 -31.78
N ASN A 255 0.62 -25.33 -30.72
CA ASN A 255 1.29 -26.63 -30.77
C ASN A 255 0.39 -27.70 -31.39
N GLU A 256 -0.91 -27.67 -31.12
CA GLU A 256 -1.89 -28.60 -31.70
C GLU A 256 -2.06 -28.42 -33.22
N THR A 257 -1.75 -27.23 -33.76
CA THR A 257 -1.84 -26.98 -35.21
C THR A 257 -0.58 -27.36 -35.99
N GLY A 258 0.51 -27.75 -35.31
CA GLY A 258 1.83 -27.95 -35.90
C GLY A 258 2.16 -29.39 -36.31
N ASP A 259 1.44 -30.40 -35.80
CA ASP A 259 1.86 -31.81 -35.88
C ASP A 259 1.28 -32.59 -37.08
N ASP A 260 0.27 -32.04 -37.77
CA ASP A 260 -0.40 -32.72 -38.90
C ASP A 260 0.32 -32.56 -40.26
N SER A 261 1.47 -31.87 -40.33
CA SER A 261 2.08 -31.45 -41.60
C SER A 261 3.25 -32.31 -42.11
N ASP A 262 3.81 -33.24 -41.32
CA ASP A 262 5.06 -33.92 -41.69
C ASP A 262 4.86 -35.35 -42.25
N ASN A 263 3.61 -35.81 -42.40
CA ASN A 263 3.28 -37.11 -43.01
C ASN A 263 2.29 -36.96 -44.17
N GLU A 264 2.67 -36.35 -45.30
CA GLU A 264 1.95 -36.59 -46.56
C GLU A 264 2.91 -36.96 -47.70
N ASP A 265 2.72 -38.19 -48.19
CA ASP A 265 3.41 -38.84 -49.29
C ASP A 265 3.43 -38.02 -50.59
N HIS A 266 4.58 -38.02 -51.26
CA HIS A 266 4.79 -37.42 -52.57
C HIS A 266 3.99 -38.13 -53.69
N HIS A 267 2.82 -37.62 -54.03
CA HIS A 267 2.14 -37.93 -55.31
C HIS A 267 1.90 -36.69 -56.18
N LEU A 268 2.39 -36.77 -57.42
CA LEU A 268 2.68 -35.69 -58.37
C LEU A 268 1.44 -35.16 -59.13
N GLY A 269 0.36 -34.79 -58.42
CA GLY A 269 -0.93 -34.44 -59.05
C GLY A 269 -1.64 -33.14 -58.62
N SER A 270 -1.25 -32.44 -57.54
CA SER A 270 -2.09 -31.40 -56.89
C SER A 270 -1.43 -30.00 -56.68
N LEU A 271 -0.41 -29.65 -57.48
CA LEU A 271 0.44 -28.46 -57.26
C LEU A 271 -0.31 -27.11 -57.03
N ARG A 272 -1.49 -26.87 -57.63
CA ARG A 272 -2.25 -25.62 -57.44
C ARG A 272 -3.17 -25.61 -56.22
N ARG A 273 -3.71 -26.76 -55.80
CA ARG A 273 -4.64 -26.86 -54.65
C ARG A 273 -3.85 -26.84 -53.33
N ASP A 274 -2.68 -27.47 -53.34
CA ASP A 274 -1.78 -27.53 -52.18
C ASP A 274 -1.22 -26.13 -51.89
N SER A 275 -0.85 -25.37 -52.92
CA SER A 275 -0.38 -23.99 -52.81
C SER A 275 -1.38 -23.05 -52.08
N ALA A 276 -2.68 -23.25 -52.26
CA ALA A 276 -3.71 -22.42 -51.61
C ALA A 276 -3.94 -22.83 -50.15
N ARG A 277 -3.97 -24.14 -49.85
CA ARG A 277 -4.04 -24.68 -48.47
C ARG A 277 -2.83 -24.23 -47.66
N THR A 278 -1.61 -24.39 -48.18
CA THR A 278 -0.37 -23.97 -47.52
C THR A 278 -0.34 -22.47 -47.27
N ARG A 279 -0.85 -21.64 -48.19
CA ARG A 279 -0.95 -20.18 -47.98
C ARG A 279 -1.92 -19.83 -46.85
N ARG A 280 -3.09 -20.48 -46.78
CA ARG A 280 -4.09 -20.27 -45.72
C ARG A 280 -3.52 -20.67 -44.35
N HIS A 281 -2.94 -21.86 -44.26
CA HIS A 281 -2.31 -22.36 -43.04
C HIS A 281 -1.20 -21.41 -42.55
N ASN A 282 -0.32 -20.96 -43.45
CA ASN A 282 0.70 -19.96 -43.13
C ASN A 282 0.14 -18.61 -42.68
N GLN A 283 -1.05 -18.22 -43.12
CA GLN A 283 -1.71 -16.99 -42.67
C GLN A 283 -2.30 -17.14 -41.26
N ILE A 284 -2.85 -18.32 -40.93
CA ILE A 284 -3.33 -18.66 -39.58
C ILE A 284 -2.17 -18.72 -38.60
N ARG A 285 -1.07 -19.39 -38.94
CA ARG A 285 0.14 -19.43 -38.11
C ARG A 285 0.70 -18.02 -37.84
N ARG A 286 0.65 -17.14 -38.85
CA ARG A 286 1.05 -15.73 -38.70
C ARG A 286 0.08 -14.89 -37.85
N SER A 287 -1.22 -15.20 -37.83
CA SER A 287 -2.14 -14.51 -36.92
C SER A 287 -1.98 -15.02 -35.49
N HIS A 288 -1.78 -16.32 -35.30
CA HIS A 288 -1.47 -16.93 -34.01
C HIS A 288 -0.20 -16.35 -33.39
N ALA A 289 0.91 -16.34 -34.14
CA ALA A 289 2.19 -15.79 -33.67
C ALA A 289 2.08 -14.31 -33.25
N ARG A 290 1.28 -13.51 -33.97
CA ARG A 290 1.03 -12.10 -33.61
C ARG A 290 0.21 -11.98 -32.32
N LEU A 291 -0.80 -12.82 -32.13
CA LEU A 291 -1.59 -12.86 -30.90
C LEU A 291 -0.70 -13.23 -29.71
N LEU A 292 0.08 -14.31 -29.82
CA LEU A 292 0.97 -14.76 -28.77
C LEU A 292 2.01 -13.69 -28.43
N GLN A 293 2.64 -13.08 -29.45
CA GLN A 293 3.60 -12.01 -29.24
C GLN A 293 2.98 -10.79 -28.55
N ALA A 294 1.74 -10.43 -28.88
CA ALA A 294 1.04 -9.33 -28.22
C ALA A 294 0.81 -9.62 -26.73
N VAL A 295 0.36 -10.83 -26.39
CA VAL A 295 0.15 -11.25 -24.99
C VAL A 295 1.46 -11.26 -24.20
N ILE A 296 2.55 -11.78 -24.80
CA ILE A 296 3.88 -11.77 -24.19
C ILE A 296 4.36 -10.32 -23.97
N SER A 297 4.17 -9.43 -24.95
CA SER A 297 4.53 -8.02 -24.82
C SER A 297 3.75 -7.34 -23.69
N HIS A 298 2.43 -7.51 -23.65
CA HIS A 298 1.58 -6.91 -22.61
C HIS A 298 1.94 -7.41 -21.21
N LYS A 299 2.28 -8.70 -21.09
CA LYS A 299 2.79 -9.28 -19.85
C LYS A 299 4.12 -8.64 -19.44
N SER A 300 5.05 -8.48 -20.38
CA SER A 300 6.35 -7.82 -20.12
C SER A 300 6.19 -6.36 -19.68
N ASP A 301 5.22 -5.63 -20.23
CA ASP A 301 4.91 -4.26 -19.83
C ASP A 301 4.41 -4.22 -18.37
N LEU A 302 3.55 -5.16 -17.97
CA LEU A 302 3.11 -5.31 -16.59
C LEU A 302 4.23 -5.75 -15.64
N GLU A 303 5.15 -6.62 -16.08
CA GLU A 303 6.33 -7.02 -15.29
C GLU A 303 7.25 -5.81 -15.03
N THR A 304 7.40 -4.92 -16.01
CA THR A 304 8.14 -3.67 -15.86
C THR A 304 7.47 -2.77 -14.82
N LEU A 305 6.14 -2.62 -14.89
CA LEU A 305 5.39 -1.81 -13.94
C LEU A 305 5.42 -2.37 -12.51
N LEU A 306 5.35 -3.70 -12.39
CA LEU A 306 5.52 -4.40 -11.10
C LEU A 306 6.91 -4.19 -10.52
N SER A 307 7.95 -4.23 -11.36
CA SER A 307 9.33 -3.96 -10.93
C SER A 307 9.48 -2.57 -10.33
N GLU A 308 8.91 -1.55 -10.99
CA GLU A 308 8.91 -0.17 -10.45
C GLU A 308 8.14 -0.07 -9.13
N ALA A 309 6.96 -0.68 -9.04
CA ALA A 309 6.18 -0.70 -7.79
C ALA A 309 6.93 -1.39 -6.65
N THR A 310 7.64 -2.49 -6.95
CA THR A 310 8.44 -3.26 -5.98
C THR A 310 9.62 -2.43 -5.48
N LYS A 311 10.31 -1.69 -6.35
CA LYS A 311 11.38 -0.77 -5.94
C LYS A 311 10.87 0.30 -4.99
N THR A 312 9.72 0.89 -5.27
CA THR A 312 9.10 1.89 -4.37
C THR A 312 8.68 1.26 -3.04
N HIS A 313 8.16 0.04 -3.04
CA HIS A 313 7.88 -0.72 -1.83
C HIS A 313 9.14 -0.93 -0.98
N ASP A 314 10.24 -1.37 -1.61
CA ASP A 314 11.49 -1.65 -0.92
C ASP A 314 12.14 -0.37 -0.36
N ALA A 315 12.06 0.74 -1.10
CA ALA A 315 12.47 2.05 -0.62
C ALA A 315 11.68 2.51 0.62
N LEU A 316 10.34 2.37 0.59
CA LEU A 316 9.49 2.66 1.75
C LEU A 316 9.80 1.76 2.95
N SER A 317 10.02 0.46 2.70
CA SER A 317 10.40 -0.48 3.75
C SER A 317 11.74 -0.09 4.38
N MET A 318 12.71 0.33 3.57
CA MET A 318 14.01 0.83 4.06
C MET A 318 13.85 2.13 4.84
N LEU A 319 13.01 3.06 4.38
CA LEU A 319 12.72 4.31 5.08
C LEU A 319 12.10 4.05 6.47
N LEU A 320 11.14 3.13 6.56
CA LEU A 320 10.53 2.73 7.82
C LEU A 320 11.55 2.10 8.78
N ASP A 321 12.41 1.22 8.29
CA ASP A 321 13.49 0.62 9.08
C ASP A 321 14.48 1.69 9.59
N LEU A 322 14.83 2.68 8.76
CA LEU A 322 15.66 3.82 9.18
C LEU A 322 14.98 4.65 10.28
N LYS A 323 13.68 4.93 10.15
CA LYS A 323 12.92 5.64 11.18
C LYS A 323 12.86 4.86 12.50
N GLN A 324 12.62 3.56 12.44
CA GLN A 324 12.61 2.70 13.63
C GLN A 324 13.97 2.65 14.32
N LYS A 325 15.06 2.54 13.55
CA LYS A 325 16.43 2.62 14.08
C LYS A 325 16.71 3.97 14.74
N GLN A 326 16.30 5.07 14.10
CA GLN A 326 16.45 6.42 14.67
C GLN A 326 15.66 6.58 15.97
N ALA A 327 14.41 6.09 16.01
CA ALA A 327 13.58 6.10 17.21
C ALA A 327 14.24 5.31 18.34
N GLY A 328 14.77 4.12 18.06
CA GLY A 328 15.48 3.31 19.05
C GLY A 328 16.75 3.99 19.59
N VAL A 329 17.50 4.71 18.74
CA VAL A 329 18.65 5.51 19.19
C VAL A 329 18.20 6.63 20.13
N LEU A 330 17.13 7.35 19.77
CA LEU A 330 16.60 8.44 20.60
C LEU A 330 16.10 7.92 21.95
N GLU A 331 15.32 6.84 21.97
CA GLU A 331 14.84 6.21 23.20
C GLU A 331 15.99 5.81 24.12
N ALA A 332 17.08 5.23 23.56
CA ALA A 332 18.26 4.86 24.33
C ALA A 332 18.98 6.09 24.92
N GLU A 333 19.05 7.21 24.18
CA GLU A 333 19.62 8.46 24.69
C GLU A 333 18.77 9.09 25.78
N TYR A 334 17.44 9.10 25.64
CA TYR A 334 16.53 9.60 26.67
C TYR A 334 16.61 8.75 27.94
N ALA A 335 16.58 7.42 27.81
CA ALA A 335 16.72 6.50 28.96
C ALA A 335 18.06 6.72 29.69
N ARG A 336 19.14 6.99 28.94
CA ARG A 336 20.44 7.34 29.52
C ARG A 336 20.40 8.67 30.26
N GLN A 337 19.75 9.69 29.69
CA GLN A 337 19.63 11.01 30.30
C GLN A 337 18.79 10.95 31.60
N GLU A 338 17.68 10.23 31.59
CA GLU A 338 16.84 9.98 32.77
C GLU A 338 17.65 9.24 33.86
N THR A 339 18.47 8.25 33.50
CA THR A 339 19.36 7.55 34.45
C THR A 339 20.38 8.48 35.11
N ILE A 340 20.92 9.45 34.35
CA ILE A 340 21.88 10.44 34.88
C ILE A 340 21.17 11.39 35.84
N GLU A 341 19.98 11.86 35.48
CA GLU A 341 19.19 12.78 36.31
C GLU A 341 18.69 12.12 37.59
N THR A 342 18.19 10.89 37.51
CA THR A 342 17.78 10.09 38.68
C THR A 342 18.97 9.82 39.61
N THR A 343 20.17 9.56 39.06
CA THR A 343 21.40 9.42 39.87
C THR A 343 21.75 10.74 40.59
N ALA A 344 21.64 11.87 39.90
CA ALA A 344 21.89 13.19 40.49
C ALA A 344 20.86 13.53 41.57
N GLN A 345 19.57 13.29 41.32
CA GLN A 345 18.50 13.42 42.31
C GLN A 345 18.71 12.49 43.51
N GLY A 346 19.21 11.27 43.30
CA GLY A 346 19.57 10.34 44.36
C GLY A 346 20.61 10.90 45.32
N LYS A 347 21.61 11.64 44.82
CA LYS A 347 22.60 12.33 45.69
C LYS A 347 21.96 13.41 46.55
N THR A 348 21.02 14.18 45.99
CA THR A 348 20.28 15.20 46.74
C THR A 348 19.42 14.56 47.83
N LEU A 349 18.76 13.44 47.52
CA LEU A 349 17.98 12.67 48.49
C LEU A 349 18.88 12.13 49.62
N LEU A 350 20.08 11.63 49.30
CA LEU A 350 21.06 11.18 50.29
C LEU A 350 21.54 12.33 51.20
N ALA A 351 21.82 13.51 50.65
CA ALA A 351 22.23 14.68 51.43
C ALA A 351 21.10 15.15 52.36
N PHE A 352 19.87 15.23 51.85
CA PHE A 352 18.70 15.59 52.65
C PHE A 352 18.45 14.57 53.78
N ALA A 353 18.59 13.28 53.49
CA ALA A 353 18.48 12.22 54.49
C ALA A 353 19.55 12.35 55.57
N ALA A 354 20.81 12.62 55.21
CA ALA A 354 21.89 12.82 56.18
C ALA A 354 21.62 14.02 57.11
N VAL A 355 21.21 15.16 56.55
CA VAL A 355 20.80 16.34 57.35
C VAL A 355 19.65 15.97 58.28
N THR A 356 18.63 15.26 57.79
CA THR A 356 17.48 14.87 58.59
C THR A 356 17.87 13.91 59.72
N ILE A 357 18.72 12.92 59.48
CA ILE A 357 19.17 11.95 60.51
C ILE A 357 19.95 12.64 61.63
N VAL A 358 20.74 13.67 61.32
CA VAL A 358 21.52 14.41 62.33
C VAL A 358 20.65 15.42 63.07
N PHE A 359 19.93 16.28 62.34
CA PHE A 359 19.24 17.42 62.94
C PHE A 359 17.92 17.04 63.60
N LEU A 360 17.21 16.01 63.13
CA LEU A 360 15.90 15.66 63.70
C LEU A 360 16.00 15.17 65.16
N PRO A 361 16.95 14.28 65.54
CA PRO A 361 17.17 13.93 66.95
C PRO A 361 17.70 15.11 67.77
N LEU A 362 18.61 15.92 67.22
CA LEU A 362 19.15 17.11 67.89
C LEU A 362 18.07 18.16 68.18
N SER A 363 17.17 18.40 67.21
CA SER A 363 16.02 19.28 67.37
C SER A 363 15.04 18.75 68.42
N PHE A 364 14.81 17.42 68.46
CA PHE A 364 14.00 16.81 69.51
C PHE A 364 14.63 17.00 70.89
N ILE A 365 15.94 16.75 71.02
CA ILE A 365 16.67 16.93 72.28
C ILE A 365 16.62 18.41 72.72
N ALA A 366 16.88 19.34 71.80
CA ALA A 366 16.77 20.77 72.08
C ALA A 366 15.35 21.18 72.51
N ALA A 367 14.31 20.61 71.88
CA ALA A 367 12.93 20.84 72.28
C ALA A 367 12.65 20.31 73.70
N VAL A 368 13.11 19.09 74.03
CA VAL A 368 12.97 18.51 75.38
C VAL A 368 13.68 19.36 76.43
N PHE A 369 14.92 19.79 76.18
CA PHE A 369 15.64 20.65 77.12
C PHE A 369 15.13 22.09 77.16
N SER A 370 14.44 22.57 76.13
CA SER A 370 13.76 23.86 76.14
C SER A 370 12.44 23.83 76.92
N MET A 371 11.94 22.66 77.34
CA MET A 371 10.72 22.58 78.15
C MET A 371 10.99 23.10 79.58
N ASN A 372 10.10 23.95 80.08
CA ASN A 372 10.13 24.46 81.45
C ASN A 372 9.64 23.40 82.45
N ALA A 373 10.34 22.27 82.52
CA ALA A 373 10.02 21.13 83.36
C ALA A 373 10.85 21.10 84.65
N ARG A 374 10.24 20.60 85.72
CA ARG A 374 10.86 20.45 87.04
C ARG A 374 12.05 19.51 87.03
N GLU A 375 11.90 18.38 86.35
CA GLU A 375 12.89 17.29 86.31
C GLU A 375 14.10 17.62 85.42
N ILE A 376 14.00 18.63 84.55
CA ILE A 376 15.06 18.99 83.58
C ILE A 376 15.76 20.28 84.01
N ASN A 377 14.98 21.35 84.26
CA ASN A 377 15.49 22.72 84.45
C ASN A 377 15.11 23.33 85.82
N GLY A 378 14.52 22.54 86.74
CA GLY A 378 14.18 23.00 88.10
C GLY A 378 12.94 23.90 88.22
N TYR A 379 12.11 23.99 87.17
CA TYR A 379 10.85 24.76 87.19
C TYR A 379 9.75 24.08 88.03
N SER A 380 8.62 24.75 88.25
CA SER A 380 7.57 24.28 89.17
C SER A 380 6.66 23.16 88.62
N ARG A 381 6.61 22.93 87.29
CA ARG A 381 5.70 21.95 86.66
C ARG A 381 6.43 20.64 86.28
N PRO A 382 5.94 19.46 86.69
CA PRO A 382 6.52 18.18 86.29
C PRO A 382 6.29 17.87 84.79
N ILE A 383 7.20 17.13 84.15
CA ILE A 383 7.15 16.77 82.72
C ILE A 383 5.79 16.19 82.32
N TRP A 384 5.21 15.30 83.14
CA TRP A 384 3.93 14.64 82.83
C TRP A 384 2.76 15.63 82.70
N GLN A 385 2.75 16.73 83.46
CA GLN A 385 1.72 17.77 83.32
C GLN A 385 1.91 18.59 82.04
N ILE A 386 3.14 18.81 81.59
CA ILE A 386 3.42 19.52 80.34
C ILE A 386 3.06 18.66 79.13
N MET A 387 3.41 17.36 79.16
CA MET A 387 3.00 16.38 78.16
C MET A 387 1.48 16.21 78.09
N ALA A 388 0.78 16.21 79.22
CA ALA A 388 -0.69 16.16 79.26
C ALA A 388 -1.34 17.41 78.61
N ILE A 389 -0.74 18.60 78.78
CA ILE A 389 -1.21 19.84 78.13
C ILE A 389 -0.94 19.81 76.61
N MET A 390 0.23 19.32 76.19
CA MET A 390 0.55 19.18 74.75
C MET A 390 -0.31 18.12 74.05
N SER A 391 -0.56 16.99 74.71
CA SER A 391 -1.39 15.89 74.19
C SER A 391 -2.88 16.22 74.12
N ASN A 392 -3.39 17.04 75.04
CA ASN A 392 -4.79 17.49 75.02
C ASN A 392 -5.05 18.62 73.99
N TYR A 393 -4.00 19.11 73.30
CA TYR A 393 -4.11 20.12 72.24
C TYR A 393 -4.02 19.50 70.83
N THR A 394 -3.87 18.17 70.74
CA THR A 394 -3.70 17.41 69.49
C THR A 394 -4.82 16.40 69.23
N ASP A 395 -6.04 16.73 69.65
CA ASP A 395 -7.26 16.19 69.03
C ASP A 395 -8.04 17.37 68.40
N PRO A 396 -8.64 17.21 67.21
CA PRO A 396 -9.25 18.29 66.42
C PRO A 396 -10.44 19.00 67.09
#